data_AF-W1NZC6-F1
#
_entry.id   AF-W1NZC6-F1
#
_cell.length_a   1.000
_cell.length_b   1.000
_cell.length_c   1.000
_cell.angle_alpha   90.00
_cell.angle_beta   90.00
_cell.angle_gamma   90.00
#
_symmetry.space_group_name_H-M   'P 1'
#
loop_
_entity.id
_entity.type
_entity.pdbx_description
1 polymer ?
#
loop_
_entity_poly.entity_id
_entity_poly.type
_entity_poly.pdbx_seq_one_letter_code
_entity_poly.pdbx_strand_id
1 'polypeptide(L)'
;MDLPSRARLVLLCVSIFIFLDGVSSIDIFLDWNVSSDLTIAPVGQKQLVITINGMFPGPLINCTTNDFIHVNIFNNLDEPFLMTWNGIQQRLNSWQDGVSGTNCPIQPGTNWTYAFQTKDQIGSFFYFPSTLFQKAAGGFGPIRVNNRIVINVPFDKPAEEFDVLIGDWYFYEYKA
;
A
#
# COMPACT_ATOMS: atom_id res chain seq x y z
N MET A 1 -53.72 7.53 -21.20
CA MET A 1 -53.64 6.06 -21.42
C MET A 1 -52.74 5.50 -20.34
N ASP A 2 -53.32 4.91 -19.30
CA ASP A 2 -52.57 4.35 -18.18
C ASP A 2 -51.88 3.05 -18.57
N LEU A 3 -50.55 3.00 -18.37
CA LEU A 3 -49.78 1.79 -18.59
C LEU A 3 -50.24 0.68 -17.61
N PRO A 4 -50.50 -0.56 -18.07
CA PRO A 4 -50.99 -1.65 -17.21
C PRO A 4 -50.05 -1.94 -16.03
N SER A 5 -50.59 -2.35 -14.87
CA SER A 5 -49.82 -2.50 -13.62
C SER A 5 -48.61 -3.43 -13.74
N ARG A 6 -48.72 -4.48 -14.57
CA ARG A 6 -47.63 -5.41 -14.90
C ARG A 6 -46.50 -4.72 -15.66
N ALA A 7 -46.81 -3.80 -16.59
CA ALA A 7 -45.80 -3.04 -17.31
C ALA A 7 -45.10 -2.03 -16.40
N ARG A 8 -45.81 -1.41 -15.44
CA ARG A 8 -45.20 -0.56 -14.41
C ARG A 8 -44.24 -1.35 -13.52
N LEU A 9 -44.61 -2.55 -13.09
CA LEU A 9 -43.77 -3.42 -12.27
C LEU A 9 -42.50 -3.87 -13.02
N VAL A 10 -42.64 -4.24 -14.30
CA VAL A 10 -41.49 -4.61 -15.15
C VAL A 10 -40.55 -3.42 -15.38
N LEU A 11 -41.09 -2.23 -15.66
CA LEU A 11 -40.28 -1.00 -15.78
C LEU A 11 -39.55 -0.66 -14.47
N LEU A 12 -40.20 -0.85 -13.32
CA LEU A 12 -39.60 -0.63 -12.01
C LEU A 12 -38.46 -1.62 -11.74
N CYS A 13 -38.66 -2.91 -12.04
CA CYS A 13 -37.61 -3.93 -11.93
C CYS A 13 -36.45 -3.66 -12.87
N VAL A 14 -36.70 -3.30 -14.13
CA VAL A 14 -35.66 -2.95 -15.11
C VAL A 14 -34.88 -1.71 -14.66
N SER A 15 -35.55 -0.68 -14.11
CA SER A 15 -34.84 0.48 -13.53
C SER A 15 -33.98 0.10 -12.33
N ILE A 16 -34.44 -0.77 -11.43
CA ILE A 16 -33.66 -1.24 -10.27
C ILE A 16 -32.40 -2.01 -10.72
N PHE A 17 -32.49 -2.82 -11.79
CA PHE A 17 -31.34 -3.52 -12.36
C PHE A 17 -30.34 -2.58 -13.07
N ILE A 18 -30.80 -1.46 -13.64
CA ILE A 18 -29.92 -0.46 -14.27
C ILE A 18 -29.13 0.35 -13.23
N PHE A 19 -29.62 0.48 -11.99
CA PHE A 19 -28.90 1.19 -10.92
C PHE A 19 -27.89 0.33 -10.13
N LEU A 20 -27.69 -0.93 -10.52
CA LEU A 20 -26.65 -1.80 -9.97
C LEU A 20 -25.34 -1.69 -10.79
N ASP A 21 -24.92 -0.47 -11.13
CA ASP A 21 -23.52 -0.22 -11.45
C ASP A 21 -22.75 -0.34 -10.13
N GLY A 22 -22.33 -1.56 -9.82
CA GLY A 22 -21.59 -1.88 -8.62
C GLY A 22 -20.32 -1.03 -8.52
N VAL A 23 -20.22 -0.21 -7.48
CA VAL A 23 -18.95 0.36 -7.07
C VAL A 23 -18.04 -0.81 -6.68
N SER A 24 -17.19 -1.24 -7.61
CA SER A 24 -16.24 -2.31 -7.39
C SER A 24 -15.07 -1.76 -6.57
N SER A 25 -14.90 -2.23 -5.34
CA SER A 25 -13.71 -2.03 -4.52
C SER A 25 -13.29 -3.41 -4.06
N ILE A 26 -12.00 -3.72 -4.09
CA ILE A 26 -11.48 -4.97 -3.52
C ILE A 26 -10.71 -4.70 -2.23
N ASP A 27 -10.73 -5.68 -1.34
CA ASP A 27 -9.86 -5.74 -0.18
C ASP A 27 -8.60 -6.54 -0.53
N ILE A 28 -7.44 -5.91 -0.36
CA ILE A 28 -6.12 -6.51 -0.60
C ILE A 28 -5.48 -6.79 0.75
N PHE A 29 -5.20 -8.06 1.04
CA PHE A 29 -4.58 -8.50 2.29
C PHE A 29 -3.14 -8.90 2.03
N LEU A 30 -2.22 -8.32 2.80
CA LEU A 30 -0.78 -8.55 2.70
C LEU A 30 -0.22 -8.88 4.09
N ASP A 31 0.40 -10.05 4.22
CA ASP A 31 1.18 -10.42 5.41
C ASP A 31 2.66 -10.16 5.16
N TRP A 32 3.24 -9.27 5.97
CA TRP A 32 4.63 -8.81 5.84
C TRP A 32 5.44 -9.22 7.06
N ASN A 33 6.43 -10.06 6.84
CA ASN A 33 7.43 -10.41 7.80
C ASN A 33 8.62 -9.44 7.65
N VAL A 34 8.77 -8.52 8.60
CA VAL A 34 9.86 -7.54 8.63
C VAL A 34 11.00 -8.11 9.45
N SER A 35 12.16 -8.28 8.82
CA SER A 35 13.34 -8.87 9.46
C SER A 35 14.64 -8.27 8.94
N SER A 36 15.71 -8.39 9.72
CA SER A 36 17.04 -7.96 9.30
C SER A 36 17.79 -9.10 8.61
N ASP A 37 18.42 -8.80 7.47
CA ASP A 37 19.24 -9.72 6.69
C ASP A 37 20.66 -9.16 6.51
N LEU A 38 21.66 -9.94 6.91
CA LEU A 38 23.10 -9.60 6.80
C LEU A 38 23.75 -10.11 5.51
N THR A 39 23.00 -10.84 4.67
CA THR A 39 23.53 -11.46 3.45
C THR A 39 23.45 -10.56 2.23
N ILE A 40 22.64 -9.50 2.31
CA ILE A 40 22.39 -8.55 1.22
C ILE A 40 23.57 -7.57 1.08
N ALA A 41 23.96 -7.30 -0.17
CA ALA A 41 25.07 -6.41 -0.50
C ALA A 41 24.67 -5.36 -1.55
N PRO A 42 23.91 -4.31 -1.18
CA PRO A 42 23.34 -3.35 -2.14
C PRO A 42 24.40 -2.61 -2.97
N VAL A 43 25.57 -2.38 -2.40
CA VAL A 43 26.71 -1.71 -3.02
C VAL A 43 27.97 -2.59 -3.04
N GLY A 44 27.78 -3.92 -3.10
CA GLY A 44 28.88 -4.90 -3.17
C GLY A 44 29.53 -5.28 -1.83
N GLN A 45 29.14 -4.65 -0.73
CA GLN A 45 29.51 -5.04 0.63
C GLN A 45 28.29 -5.53 1.41
N LYS A 46 28.43 -6.65 2.13
CA LYS A 46 27.38 -7.18 3.02
C LYS A 46 27.09 -6.19 4.14
N GLN A 47 25.81 -5.88 4.33
CA GLN A 47 25.35 -4.96 5.37
C GLN A 47 24.04 -5.48 5.99
N LEU A 48 23.72 -5.00 7.18
CA LEU A 48 22.45 -5.27 7.84
C LEU A 48 21.34 -4.51 7.11
N VAL A 49 20.50 -5.22 6.36
CA VAL A 49 19.40 -4.67 5.57
C VAL A 49 18.06 -5.09 6.17
N ILE A 50 17.16 -4.14 6.36
CA ILE A 50 15.77 -4.44 6.72
C ILE A 50 15.06 -4.93 5.45
N THR A 51 14.48 -6.11 5.52
CA THR A 51 13.77 -6.77 4.43
C THR A 51 12.31 -6.96 4.78
N ILE A 52 11.47 -7.09 3.75
CA ILE A 52 10.07 -7.48 3.88
C ILE A 52 9.89 -8.78 3.12
N ASN A 53 9.48 -9.84 3.81
CA ASN A 53 9.38 -11.19 3.25
C ASN A 53 10.69 -11.66 2.58
N GLY A 54 11.85 -11.25 3.12
CA GLY A 54 13.18 -11.54 2.56
C GLY A 54 13.51 -10.76 1.28
N MET A 55 12.68 -9.80 0.88
CA MET A 55 12.89 -8.97 -0.31
C MET A 55 13.52 -7.62 0.05
N PHE A 56 14.44 -7.18 -0.80
CA PHE A 56 14.98 -5.83 -0.83
C PHE A 56 15.22 -5.38 -2.29
N PRO A 57 14.60 -4.29 -2.77
CA PRO A 57 13.52 -3.54 -2.11
C PRO A 57 12.29 -4.40 -1.77
N GLY A 58 11.42 -3.89 -0.90
CA GLY A 58 10.20 -4.58 -0.49
C GLY A 58 9.22 -4.83 -1.65
N PRO A 59 8.21 -5.71 -1.44
CA PRO A 59 7.24 -6.08 -2.46
C PRO A 59 6.37 -4.90 -2.93
N LEU A 60 5.98 -4.89 -4.20
CA LEU A 60 5.05 -3.92 -4.75
C LEU A 60 3.65 -4.06 -4.13
N ILE A 61 3.08 -2.97 -3.62
CA ILE A 61 1.64 -2.87 -3.41
C ILE A 61 1.02 -2.42 -4.74
N ASN A 62 0.39 -3.35 -5.46
CA ASN A 62 -0.33 -3.05 -6.70
C ASN A 62 -1.84 -3.02 -6.43
N CYS A 63 -2.44 -1.84 -6.50
CA CYS A 63 -3.85 -1.64 -6.20
C CYS A 63 -4.50 -0.73 -7.24
N THR A 64 -5.82 -0.65 -7.22
CA THR A 64 -6.59 0.28 -8.04
C THR A 64 -7.14 1.39 -7.13
N THR A 65 -7.39 2.56 -7.69
CA THR A 65 -8.07 3.66 -6.99
C THR A 65 -9.33 3.13 -6.27
N ASN A 66 -9.47 3.56 -5.02
CA ASN A 66 -10.56 3.28 -4.10
C ASN A 66 -10.58 1.84 -3.53
N ASP A 67 -9.56 1.01 -3.81
CA ASP A 67 -9.35 -0.26 -3.10
C ASP A 67 -8.97 -0.06 -1.63
N PHE A 68 -9.28 -1.07 -0.81
CA PHE A 68 -8.87 -1.16 0.60
C PHE A 68 -7.65 -2.06 0.73
N ILE A 69 -6.64 -1.59 1.45
CA ILE A 69 -5.37 -2.28 1.64
C ILE A 69 -5.22 -2.57 3.13
N HIS A 70 -4.98 -3.84 3.44
CA HIS A 70 -4.72 -4.35 4.77
C HIS A 70 -3.32 -4.94 4.80
N VAL A 71 -2.38 -4.27 5.45
CA VAL A 71 -1.00 -4.74 5.61
C VAL A 71 -0.76 -5.16 7.04
N ASN A 72 -0.71 -6.45 7.29
CA ASN A 72 -0.39 -7.02 8.58
C ASN A 72 1.14 -7.20 8.69
N ILE A 73 1.76 -6.36 9.51
CA ILE A 73 3.20 -6.32 9.69
C ILE A 73 3.57 -7.10 10.95
N PHE A 74 4.35 -8.15 10.80
CA PHE A 74 5.03 -8.87 11.87
C PHE A 74 6.42 -8.27 12.07
N ASN A 75 6.65 -7.66 13.22
CA ASN A 75 7.95 -7.07 13.55
C ASN A 75 8.88 -8.13 14.15
N ASN A 76 9.78 -8.70 13.32
CA ASN A 76 10.83 -9.61 13.76
C ASN A 76 12.20 -8.91 13.92
N LEU A 77 12.20 -7.58 14.00
CA LEU A 77 13.37 -6.82 14.42
C LEU A 77 13.49 -6.86 15.95
N ASP A 78 14.68 -6.53 16.43
CA ASP A 78 15.02 -6.34 17.86
C ASP A 78 14.69 -4.91 18.37
N GLU A 79 14.03 -4.10 17.55
CA GLU A 79 13.69 -2.71 17.83
C GLU A 79 12.24 -2.36 17.44
N PRO A 80 11.65 -1.30 17.99
CA PRO A 80 10.31 -0.86 17.62
C PRO A 80 10.22 -0.45 16.15
N PHE A 81 9.11 -0.76 15.50
CA PHE A 81 8.92 -0.56 14.06
C PHE A 81 7.64 0.22 13.75
N LEU A 82 7.72 1.10 12.76
CA LEU A 82 6.57 1.80 12.17
C LEU A 82 6.77 1.86 10.66
N MET A 83 5.69 1.68 9.90
CA MET A 83 5.67 1.80 8.44
C MET A 83 4.79 2.96 8.02
N THR A 84 5.29 3.87 7.19
CA THR A 84 4.48 4.95 6.62
C THR A 84 4.25 4.76 5.13
N TRP A 85 3.12 5.29 4.64
CA TRP A 85 2.60 5.13 3.28
C TRP A 85 2.73 6.47 2.53
N ASN A 86 3.95 6.80 2.11
CA ASN A 86 4.26 8.15 1.64
C ASN A 86 3.39 8.58 0.46
N GLY A 87 2.69 9.70 0.65
CA GLY A 87 1.79 10.29 -0.33
C GLY A 87 0.40 9.66 -0.38
N ILE A 88 0.16 8.51 0.24
CA ILE A 88 -1.21 8.00 0.45
C ILE A 88 -1.89 8.85 1.51
N GLN A 89 -3.04 9.40 1.17
CA GLN A 89 -3.77 10.34 2.00
C GLN A 89 -4.65 9.57 2.98
N GLN A 90 -4.25 9.58 4.25
CA GLN A 90 -4.97 8.95 5.36
C GLN A 90 -6.21 9.75 5.82
N ARG A 91 -7.06 10.16 4.86
CA ARG A 91 -8.24 11.00 5.12
C ARG A 91 -9.20 10.29 6.07
N LEU A 92 -9.47 10.91 7.22
CA LEU A 92 -10.31 10.34 8.31
C LEU A 92 -9.76 9.02 8.88
N ASN A 93 -8.47 8.73 8.71
CA ASN A 93 -7.84 7.48 9.09
C ASN A 93 -6.40 7.70 9.58
N SER A 94 -6.16 8.81 10.29
CA SER A 94 -4.81 9.28 10.63
C SER A 94 -4.01 8.30 11.49
N TRP A 95 -4.67 7.45 12.27
CA TRP A 95 -4.04 6.39 13.07
C TRP A 95 -3.50 5.22 12.22
N GLN A 96 -3.54 5.34 10.88
CA GLN A 96 -2.96 4.38 9.93
C GLN A 96 -1.77 4.96 9.18
N ASP A 97 -1.38 6.20 9.48
CA ASP A 97 -0.28 6.90 8.82
C ASP A 97 1.09 6.30 9.15
N GLY A 98 1.19 5.67 10.33
CA GLY A 98 2.36 4.90 10.74
C GLY A 98 3.58 5.78 10.94
N VAL A 99 3.39 6.94 11.56
CA VAL A 99 4.46 7.82 12.05
C VAL A 99 4.34 8.02 13.56
N SER A 100 5.45 8.42 14.18
CA SER A 100 5.42 8.76 15.61
C SER A 100 4.43 9.91 15.86
N GLY A 101 3.53 9.72 16.82
CA GLY A 101 2.48 10.68 17.17
C GLY A 101 1.09 10.29 16.67
N THR A 102 0.99 9.60 15.52
CA THR A 102 -0.27 8.99 15.06
C THR A 102 -0.39 7.53 15.47
N ASN A 103 0.75 6.82 15.56
CA ASN A 103 0.84 5.42 15.92
C ASN A 103 1.83 5.20 17.07
N CYS A 104 1.51 4.24 17.95
CA CYS A 104 2.52 3.62 18.81
C CYS A 104 3.34 2.62 17.98
N PRO A 105 4.68 2.56 18.14
CA PRO A 105 5.51 1.58 17.44
C PRO A 105 5.11 0.14 17.72
N ILE A 106 5.14 -0.69 16.68
CA ILE A 106 4.97 -2.15 16.76
C ILE A 106 6.17 -2.69 17.53
N GLN A 107 5.92 -3.33 18.66
CA GLN A 107 7.00 -3.86 19.51
C GLN A 107 7.64 -5.10 18.88
N PRO A 108 8.92 -5.38 19.17
CA PRO A 108 9.58 -6.62 18.77
C PRO A 108 8.75 -7.86 19.09
N GLY A 109 8.61 -8.76 18.12
CA GLY A 109 7.84 -10.01 18.24
C GLY A 109 6.32 -9.84 18.21
N THR A 110 5.81 -8.63 18.02
CA THR A 110 4.37 -8.35 17.89
C THR A 110 3.99 -7.99 16.45
N ASN A 111 2.69 -7.89 16.17
CA ASN A 111 2.18 -7.48 14.88
C ASN A 111 1.18 -6.33 14.98
N TRP A 112 0.96 -5.67 13.84
CA TRP A 112 -0.08 -4.67 13.68
C TRP A 112 -0.57 -4.66 12.24
N THR A 113 -1.88 -4.51 12.06
CA THR A 113 -2.48 -4.37 10.73
C THR A 113 -2.77 -2.90 10.43
N TYR A 114 -2.11 -2.39 9.40
CA TYR A 114 -2.48 -1.13 8.78
C TYR A 114 -3.63 -1.33 7.81
N ALA A 115 -4.71 -0.58 7.96
CA ALA A 115 -5.90 -0.70 7.11
C ALA A 115 -6.29 0.67 6.55
N PHE A 116 -6.09 0.89 5.25
CA PHE A 116 -6.36 2.18 4.60
C PHE A 116 -6.90 2.03 3.19
N GLN A 117 -7.51 3.09 2.68
CA GLN A 117 -8.11 3.12 1.35
C GLN A 117 -7.38 4.16 0.48
N THR A 118 -7.12 3.84 -0.78
CA THR A 118 -6.47 4.76 -1.73
C THR A 118 -7.40 5.83 -2.28
N LYS A 119 -8.72 5.67 -2.07
CA LYS A 119 -9.76 6.65 -2.44
C LYS A 119 -9.60 7.11 -3.89
N ASP A 120 -9.61 8.40 -4.13
CA ASP A 120 -9.48 9.08 -5.42
C ASP A 120 -8.05 9.19 -5.95
N GLN A 121 -7.05 8.61 -5.27
CA GLN A 121 -5.65 8.71 -5.70
C GLN A 121 -5.34 7.76 -6.86
N ILE A 122 -4.53 8.24 -7.80
CA ILE A 122 -3.95 7.47 -8.92
C ILE A 122 -2.51 7.94 -9.05
N GLY A 123 -1.57 7.00 -9.19
CA GLY A 123 -0.15 7.32 -9.40
C GLY A 123 0.82 6.38 -8.69
N SER A 124 2.07 6.84 -8.63
CA SER A 124 3.19 6.13 -8.01
C SER A 124 3.50 6.72 -6.63
N PHE A 125 3.52 5.85 -5.63
CA PHE A 125 3.79 6.15 -4.24
C PHE A 125 4.81 5.14 -3.71
N PHE A 126 5.19 5.23 -2.44
CA PHE A 126 6.10 4.28 -1.82
C PHE A 126 5.86 4.22 -0.32
N TYR A 127 6.28 3.13 0.31
CA TYR A 127 6.28 2.98 1.76
C TYR A 127 7.71 2.88 2.27
N PHE A 128 7.92 3.23 3.54
CA PHE A 128 9.20 3.05 4.21
C PHE A 128 9.07 3.06 5.74
N PRO A 129 10.06 2.51 6.47
CA PRO A 129 10.08 2.57 7.93
C PRO A 129 10.24 4.01 8.42
N SER A 130 9.33 4.50 9.26
CA SER A 130 9.37 5.87 9.76
C SER A 130 10.11 6.02 11.10
N THR A 131 10.56 4.93 11.70
CA THR A 131 11.23 4.95 13.00
C THR A 131 12.73 5.21 12.83
N LEU A 132 13.23 6.25 13.49
CA LEU A 132 14.65 6.61 13.51
C LEU A 132 15.27 6.60 12.09
N PHE A 133 16.40 5.91 11.91
CA PHE A 133 17.10 5.76 10.64
C PHE A 133 16.82 4.44 9.91
N GLN A 134 15.76 3.71 10.29
CA GLN A 134 15.45 2.41 9.69
C GLN A 134 15.26 2.47 8.16
N LYS A 135 14.71 3.58 7.62
CA LYS A 135 14.63 3.80 6.16
C LYS A 135 15.98 3.69 5.45
N ALA A 136 17.05 4.16 6.07
CA ALA A 136 18.39 4.12 5.48
C ALA A 136 18.94 2.69 5.38
N ALA A 137 18.35 1.75 6.13
CA ALA A 137 18.70 0.34 6.14
C ALA A 137 17.81 -0.52 5.23
N GLY A 138 16.83 0.08 4.54
CA GLY A 138 15.87 -0.65 3.70
C GLY A 138 14.46 -0.62 4.24
N GLY A 139 13.75 -1.74 4.10
CA GLY A 139 12.33 -1.87 4.47
C GLY A 139 11.39 -0.99 3.63
N PHE A 140 11.87 -0.38 2.55
CA PHE A 140 11.07 0.46 1.66
C PHE A 140 10.68 -0.30 0.40
N GLY A 141 9.59 0.12 -0.23
CA GLY A 141 9.12 -0.47 -1.48
C GLY A 141 8.03 0.37 -2.17
N PRO A 142 7.67 0.01 -3.41
CA PRO A 142 6.79 0.82 -4.22
C PRO A 142 5.31 0.55 -3.92
N ILE A 143 4.48 1.57 -4.17
CA ILE A 143 3.02 1.45 -4.20
C ILE A 143 2.57 1.99 -5.55
N ARG A 144 1.82 1.18 -6.30
CA ARG A 144 1.20 1.58 -7.55
C ARG A 144 -0.32 1.62 -7.35
N VAL A 145 -0.91 2.79 -7.63
CA VAL A 145 -2.36 2.98 -7.60
C VAL A 145 -2.85 3.25 -9.01
N ASN A 146 -3.46 2.23 -9.63
CA ASN A 146 -3.95 2.27 -11.00
C ASN A 146 -5.30 3.00 -11.09
N ASN A 147 -5.60 3.54 -12.27
CA ASN A 147 -6.93 4.05 -12.59
C ASN A 147 -7.93 2.90 -12.79
N ARG A 148 -9.21 3.15 -12.50
CA ARG A 148 -10.30 2.24 -12.92
C ARG A 148 -10.54 2.37 -14.41
N ILE A 149 -11.09 1.33 -15.03
CA ILE A 149 -11.49 1.33 -16.46
C ILE A 149 -12.43 2.51 -16.79
N VAL A 150 -13.25 2.94 -15.83
CA VAL A 150 -14.18 4.08 -16.00
C VAL A 150 -13.52 5.46 -15.87
N ILE A 151 -12.25 5.52 -15.46
CA ILE A 151 -11.47 6.75 -15.28
C ILE A 151 -10.35 6.76 -16.31
N ASN A 152 -10.51 7.56 -17.36
CA ASN A 152 -9.48 7.69 -18.39
C ASN A 152 -8.33 8.58 -17.91
N VAL A 153 -7.09 8.15 -18.18
CA VAL A 153 -5.87 8.94 -17.98
C VAL A 153 -5.53 9.72 -19.26
N PRO A 154 -4.85 10.87 -19.18
CA PRO A 154 -4.60 11.76 -20.33
C PRO A 154 -3.44 11.28 -21.22
N PHE A 155 -3.28 9.97 -21.38
CA PHE A 155 -2.25 9.33 -22.19
C PHE A 155 -2.69 7.91 -22.57
N ASP A 156 -2.14 7.37 -23.66
CA ASP A 156 -2.40 6.00 -24.10
C ASP A 156 -1.76 4.97 -23.15
N LYS A 157 -2.33 3.76 -23.11
CA LYS A 157 -1.77 2.69 -22.29
C LYS A 157 -0.32 2.40 -22.72
N PRO A 158 0.66 2.48 -21.81
CA PRO A 158 2.05 2.19 -22.15
C PRO A 158 2.23 0.72 -22.51
N ALA A 159 3.25 0.42 -23.32
CA ALA A 159 3.60 -0.95 -23.66
C ALA A 159 4.04 -1.76 -22.41
N GLU A 160 4.81 -1.11 -21.54
CA GLU A 160 5.34 -1.68 -20.29
C GLU A 160 5.41 -0.60 -19.20
N GLU A 161 5.41 -1.03 -17.93
CA GLU A 161 5.45 -0.17 -16.75
C GLU A 161 6.45 -0.72 -15.74
N PHE A 162 7.31 0.16 -15.22
CA PHE A 162 8.35 -0.20 -14.25
C PHE A 162 8.25 0.68 -13.00
N ASP A 163 8.46 0.10 -11.83
CA ASP A 163 8.61 0.86 -10.58
C ASP A 163 10.11 1.05 -10.32
N VAL A 164 10.55 2.30 -10.30
CA VAL A 164 11.95 2.67 -10.02
C VAL A 164 11.98 3.46 -8.72
N LEU A 165 12.65 2.89 -7.71
CA LEU A 165 12.96 3.57 -6.46
C LEU A 165 14.37 4.11 -6.51
N ILE A 166 14.54 5.38 -6.15
CA ILE A 166 15.83 6.07 -6.18
C ILE A 166 16.13 6.54 -4.76
N GLY A 167 17.32 6.22 -4.27
CA GLY A 167 17.81 6.60 -2.96
C GLY A 167 19.33 6.52 -2.90
N ASP A 168 19.88 7.12 -1.86
CA ASP A 168 21.26 6.96 -1.45
C ASP A 168 21.43 5.69 -0.62
N TRP A 169 22.68 5.21 -0.54
CA TRP A 169 23.04 4.06 0.28
C TRP A 169 24.38 4.32 0.96
N TYR A 170 24.45 4.05 2.27
CA TYR A 170 25.62 4.34 3.11
C TYR A 170 26.31 3.06 3.54
N PHE A 171 27.64 3.10 3.70
CA PHE A 171 28.43 1.96 4.18
C PHE A 171 28.33 1.73 5.70
N TYR A 172 27.89 2.73 6.45
CA TYR A 172 27.73 2.64 7.90
C TYR A 172 26.41 1.96 8.27
N GLU A 173 26.41 1.20 9.36
CA GLU A 173 25.18 0.62 9.90
C GLU A 173 24.27 1.71 10.48
N TYR A 174 22.97 1.61 10.24
CA TYR A 174 21.99 2.59 10.75
C TYR A 174 21.82 2.56 12.27
N LYS A 175 22.34 1.50 12.93
CA LYS A 175 22.33 1.33 14.38
C LYS A 175 23.55 1.91 15.08
N ALA A 176 24.55 2.36 14.32
CA ALA A 176 25.84 2.86 14.85
C ALA A 176 25.74 4.26 15.45
#